data_AF-A0A5P1M9S5-F1
#
_entry.id   AF-A0A5P1M9S5-F1
#
_cell.length_a   1.000
_cell.length_b   1.000
_cell.length_c   1.000
_cell.angle_alpha   90.00
_cell.angle_beta   90.00
_cell.angle_gamma   90.00
#
_symmetry.space_group_name_H-M   'P 1'
#
loop_
_entity.id
_entity.type
_entity.pdbx_description
1 polymer ?
#
loop_
_entity_poly.entity_id
_entity_poly.type
_entity_poly.pdbx_seq_one_letter_code
_entity_poly.pdbx_strand_id
1 'polypeptide(L)'
;NIGLINSLAAYARTNQYGFLESPYRVVKDALVTDEIVFLSAIEEADHVIAQASATMNDKKVLIDELVAVRHLNEFTVKAPE
;
A
#
# COMPACT_ATOMS: atom_id res chain seq x y z
N ASN A 1 -25.86 10.36 12.51
CA ASN A 1 -25.08 10.30 11.26
C ASN A 1 -23.65 9.76 11.45
N ILE A 2 -23.36 8.99 12.51
CA ILE A 2 -22.02 8.38 12.69
C ILE A 2 -21.80 7.36 11.57
N GLY A 3 -20.70 7.50 10.83
CA GLY A 3 -20.34 6.63 9.70
C GLY A 3 -21.09 6.90 8.38
N LEU A 4 -22.07 7.82 8.37
CA LEU A 4 -22.79 8.21 7.15
C LEU A 4 -22.11 9.38 6.42
N ILE A 5 -21.42 10.25 7.16
CA ILE A 5 -20.68 11.39 6.62
C ILE A 5 -19.22 11.21 7.04
N ASN A 6 -18.35 11.03 6.05
CA ASN A 6 -16.92 10.83 6.25
C ASN A 6 -16.13 11.92 5.51
N SER A 7 -14.85 12.05 5.87
CA SER A 7 -13.88 12.91 5.16
C SER A 7 -12.95 12.06 4.32
N LEU A 8 -12.49 12.58 3.18
CA LEU A 8 -11.47 11.92 2.37
C LEU A 8 -10.12 11.86 3.12
N ALA A 9 -9.38 10.77 2.93
CA ALA A 9 -8.02 10.65 3.43
C ALA A 9 -7.06 11.59 2.66
N ALA A 10 -5.94 11.96 3.29
CA ALA A 10 -5.04 13.01 2.81
C ALA A 10 -4.54 12.83 1.36
N TYR A 11 -4.33 11.59 0.94
CA TYR A 11 -3.84 11.25 -0.40
C TYR A 11 -4.85 10.50 -1.26
N ALA A 12 -6.08 10.31 -0.77
CA ALA A 12 -7.11 9.63 -1.54
C ALA A 12 -7.58 10.51 -2.70
N ARG A 13 -7.89 9.88 -3.83
CA ARG A 13 -8.50 10.55 -4.99
C ARG A 13 -9.59 9.68 -5.61
N THR A 14 -10.44 10.28 -6.43
CA THR A 14 -11.40 9.55 -7.26
C THR A 14 -10.82 9.31 -8.65
N ASN A 15 -11.04 8.13 -9.22
CA ASN A 15 -10.70 7.84 -10.61
C ASN A 15 -11.81 8.26 -11.58
N GLN A 16 -11.60 8.03 -12.88
CA GLN A 16 -12.56 8.41 -13.94
C GLN A 16 -13.95 7.76 -13.80
N TYR A 17 -14.04 6.65 -13.07
CA TYR A 17 -15.29 5.92 -12.81
C TYR A 17 -15.92 6.29 -11.46
N GLY A 18 -15.28 7.17 -10.68
CA GLY A 18 -15.74 7.59 -9.37
C GLY A 18 -15.34 6.68 -8.22
N PHE A 19 -14.50 5.66 -8.43
CA PHE A 19 -13.97 4.83 -7.35
C PHE A 19 -12.84 5.56 -6.61
N LEU A 20 -12.74 5.31 -5.30
CA LEU A 20 -11.63 5.81 -4.49
C LEU A 20 -10.36 5.01 -4.76
N GLU A 21 -9.25 5.73 -4.92
CA GLU A 21 -7.91 5.20 -5.06
C GLU A 21 -6.99 5.77 -4.00
N SER A 22 -5.98 4.99 -3.62
CA SER A 22 -4.89 5.41 -2.75
C SER A 22 -3.54 5.19 -3.44
N PRO A 23 -2.55 6.07 -3.24
CA PRO A 23 -1.23 5.90 -3.82
C PRO A 23 -0.39 4.88 -3.04
N TYR A 24 0.37 4.09 -3.79
CA TYR A 24 1.32 3.09 -3.31
C TYR A 24 2.64 3.21 -4.06
N ARG A 25 3.75 2.85 -3.41
CA ARG A 25 5.07 2.75 -4.05
C ARG A 25 5.29 1.31 -4.54
N VAL A 26 5.77 1.17 -5.76
CA VAL A 26 6.05 -0.17 -6.32
C VAL A 26 7.33 -0.73 -5.69
N VAL A 27 7.27 -1.99 -5.27
CA VAL A 27 8.43 -2.76 -4.79
C VAL A 27 8.79 -3.80 -5.85
N LYS A 28 10.07 -3.86 -6.22
CA LYS A 28 10.63 -4.85 -7.16
C LYS A 28 11.84 -5.48 -6.51
N ASP A 29 11.86 -6.80 -6.30
CA ASP A 29 12.98 -7.52 -5.68
C ASP A 29 13.45 -6.85 -4.35
N ALA A 30 12.53 -6.65 -3.40
CA ALA A 30 12.72 -5.91 -2.13
C ALA A 30 13.13 -4.42 -2.24
N LEU A 31 13.34 -3.87 -3.44
CA LEU A 31 13.67 -2.47 -3.66
C LEU A 31 12.41 -1.62 -3.76
N VAL A 32 12.24 -0.66 -2.84
CA VAL A 32 11.14 0.29 -2.88
C VAL A 32 11.46 1.41 -3.87
N THR A 33 10.77 1.43 -5.00
CA THR A 33 10.99 2.39 -6.09
C THR A 33 10.34 3.75 -5.79
N ASP A 34 10.64 4.76 -6.59
CA ASP A 34 9.96 6.07 -6.55
C ASP A 34 8.72 6.11 -7.47
N GLU A 35 8.38 4.99 -8.10
CA GLU A 35 7.17 4.83 -8.91
C GLU A 35 5.94 4.79 -8.00
N ILE A 36 5.04 5.76 -8.18
CA ILE A 36 3.77 5.84 -7.45
C ILE A 36 2.65 5.36 -8.37
N VAL A 37 1.97 4.30 -7.96
CA VAL A 37 0.75 3.80 -8.59
C VAL A 37 -0.43 4.06 -7.71
N PHE A 38 -1.56 4.41 -8.29
CA PHE A 38 -2.82 4.54 -7.56
C PHE A 38 -3.62 3.28 -7.80
N LEU A 39 -4.03 2.65 -6.71
CA LEU A 39 -4.82 1.43 -6.76
C LEU A 39 -6.21 1.73 -6.19
N SER A 40 -7.22 1.28 -6.90
CA SER A 40 -8.57 1.16 -6.36
C SER A 40 -8.64 0.02 -5.34
N ALA A 41 -9.70 0.00 -4.53
CA ALA A 41 -9.92 -1.08 -3.56
C ALA A 41 -9.99 -2.48 -4.20
N ILE A 42 -10.35 -2.56 -5.49
CA ILE A 42 -10.42 -3.82 -6.24
C ILE A 42 -9.01 -4.27 -6.63
N GLU A 43 -8.20 -3.37 -7.20
CA GLU A 43 -6.84 -3.67 -7.65
C GLU A 43 -5.89 -3.93 -6.47
N GLU A 44 -6.11 -3.26 -5.33
CA GLU A 44 -5.33 -3.47 -4.11
C GLU A 44 -5.41 -4.91 -3.60
N ALA A 45 -6.55 -5.60 -3.82
CA ALA A 45 -6.76 -6.97 -3.32
C ALA A 45 -5.80 -8.00 -3.94
N ASP A 46 -5.32 -7.73 -5.15
CA ASP A 46 -4.37 -8.59 -5.88
C ASP A 46 -2.91 -8.38 -5.44
N HIS A 47 -2.66 -7.43 -4.52
CA HIS A 47 -1.31 -7.02 -4.12
C HIS A 47 -1.07 -7.21 -2.62
N VAL A 48 0.16 -7.55 -2.26
CA VAL A 48 0.63 -7.54 -0.87
C VAL A 48 1.13 -6.14 -0.53
N ILE A 49 0.49 -5.48 0.44
CA ILE A 49 0.79 -4.10 0.79
C ILE A 49 1.62 -4.04 2.07
N ALA A 50 2.89 -3.66 1.97
CA ALA A 50 3.73 -3.39 3.13
C ALA A 50 3.36 -2.10 3.84
N GLN A 51 3.58 -2.04 5.15
CA GLN A 51 3.38 -0.81 5.92
C GLN A 51 4.40 0.27 5.54
N ALA A 52 3.97 1.54 5.58
CA ALA A 52 4.85 2.67 5.32
C ALA A 52 6.03 2.81 6.31
N SER A 53 5.91 2.22 7.50
CA SER A 53 6.93 2.21 8.55
C SER A 53 7.91 1.03 8.46
N ALA A 54 7.82 0.19 7.41
CA ALA A 54 8.75 -0.92 7.22
C ALA A 54 10.20 -0.43 7.14
N THR A 55 11.12 -1.18 7.75
CA THR A 55 12.53 -0.76 7.85
C THR A 55 13.22 -0.87 6.50
N MET A 56 13.92 0.18 6.09
CA MET A 56 14.66 0.26 4.84
C MET A 56 16.10 0.71 5.09
N ASN A 57 17.02 0.28 4.25
CA ASN A 57 18.39 0.83 4.22
C ASN A 57 18.49 2.11 3.36
N ASP A 58 19.69 2.70 3.31
CA ASP A 58 19.99 3.90 2.52
C ASP A 58 19.73 3.74 1.01
N LYS A 59 19.69 2.50 0.52
CA LYS A 59 19.39 2.15 -0.86
C LYS A 59 17.90 1.91 -1.11
N LYS A 60 17.02 2.19 -0.14
CA LYS A 60 15.57 1.95 -0.18
C LYS A 60 15.19 0.46 -0.33
N VAL A 61 16.06 -0.44 0.12
CA VAL A 61 15.76 -1.88 0.15
C VAL A 61 15.21 -2.25 1.52
N LEU A 62 14.15 -3.05 1.54
CA LEU A 62 13.58 -3.63 2.76
C LEU A 62 14.59 -4.60 3.38
N ILE A 63 14.93 -4.40 4.65
CA ILE A 63 15.99 -5.18 5.33
C ILE A 63 15.48 -6.23 6.33
N ASP A 64 14.20 -6.15 6.69
CA ASP A 64 13.60 -7.09 7.62
C ASP A 64 13.32 -8.42 6.92
N GLU A 65 13.67 -9.55 7.55
CA GLU A 65 13.37 -10.89 7.02
C GLU A 65 11.86 -11.12 6.86
N LEU A 66 11.07 -10.48 7.72
CA LEU A 66 9.61 -10.53 7.73
C LEU A 66 9.06 -9.12 7.90
N VAL A 67 8.31 -8.66 6.89
CA VAL A 67 7.68 -7.33 6.86
C VAL A 67 6.20 -7.48 7.19
N ALA A 68 5.67 -6.59 8.04
CA ALA A 68 4.24 -6.49 8.29
C ALA A 68 3.51 -6.00 7.04
N VAL A 69 2.57 -6.81 6.56
CA VAL A 69 1.82 -6.57 5.33
C VAL A 69 0.32 -6.72 5.55
N ARG A 70 -0.46 -6.05 4.71
CA ARG A 70 -1.89 -6.29 4.53
C ARG A 70 -2.11 -7.00 3.19
N HIS A 71 -2.83 -8.11 3.22
CA HIS A 71 -3.20 -8.85 2.01
C HIS A 71 -4.57 -9.46 2.21
N LEU A 72 -5.48 -9.29 1.24
CA LEU A 72 -6.87 -9.78 1.31
C LEU A 72 -7.60 -9.40 2.62
N ASN A 73 -7.40 -8.17 3.09
CA ASN A 73 -7.93 -7.63 4.35
C ASN A 73 -7.40 -8.29 5.65
N GLU A 74 -6.38 -9.14 5.56
CA GLU A 74 -5.70 -9.69 6.71
C GLU A 74 -4.35 -9.01 6.94
N PHE A 75 -3.98 -8.85 8.21
CA PHE A 75 -2.65 -8.42 8.60
C PHE A 75 -1.80 -9.66 8.87
N THR A 76 -0.69 -9.78 8.15
CA THR A 76 0.25 -10.90 8.27
C THR A 76 1.69 -10.40 8.12
N VAL A 77 2.65 -11.31 8.19
CA VAL A 77 4.06 -11.04 7.91
C VAL A 77 4.51 -11.87 6.71
N LYS A 78 5.27 -11.26 5.80
CA LYS A 78 5.83 -11.94 4.62
C LYS A 78 7.28 -11.52 4.39
N ALA A 79 8.06 -12.40 3.76
CA ALA A 79 9.39 -12.05 3.28
C ALA A 79 9.27 -11.02 2.13
N PRO A 80 10.24 -10.09 2.01
CA PRO A 80 10.18 -8.99 1.03
C PRO A 80 10.54 -9.40 -0.43
N GLU A 81 10.48 -10.69 -0.75
CA GLU A 81 10.78 -11.30 -2.05
C GLU A 81 9.54 -11.50 -2.94
#